data_AF-A0A532AF73-F1
#
_entry.id   AF-A0A532AF73-F1
#
_cell.length_a   1.000
_cell.length_b   1.000
_cell.length_c   1.000
_cell.angle_alpha   90.00
_cell.angle_beta   90.00
_cell.angle_gamma   90.00
#
_symmetry.space_group_name_H-M   'P 1'
#
loop_
_entity.id
_entity.type
_entity.pdbx_description
1 polymer ?
#
loop_
_entity_poly.entity_id
_entity_poly.type
_entity_poly.pdbx_seq_one_letter_code
_entity_poly.pdbx_strand_id
1 'polypeptide(L)' 'DSGFGAATVHTNVRQGYMTECPNAGKFIANLKFDLDMEGEMMDGILKGGDANTVATDWLKAHPDAITPW' A
#
# COMPACT_ATOMS: atom_id res chain seq x y z
N ASP A 1 -23.11 4.60 3.48
CA ASP A 1 -22.93 3.88 2.21
C ASP A 1 -23.52 4.74 1.10
N SER A 2 -22.69 5.23 0.17
CA SER A 2 -23.08 6.20 -0.86
C SER A 2 -23.76 5.54 -2.08
N GLY A 3 -23.90 4.21 -2.09
CA GLY A 3 -24.66 3.48 -3.10
C GLY A 3 -23.89 3.15 -4.38
N PHE A 4 -22.55 3.31 -4.41
CA PHE A 4 -21.72 3.07 -5.59
C PHE A 4 -21.07 1.67 -5.64
N GLY A 5 -21.36 0.79 -4.68
CA GLY A 5 -20.76 -0.55 -4.58
C GLY A 5 -19.34 -0.54 -4.00
N ALA A 6 -18.76 -1.73 -3.85
CA ALA A 6 -17.40 -1.89 -3.33
C ALA A 6 -16.36 -1.41 -4.36
N ALA A 7 -15.42 -0.57 -3.92
CA ALA A 7 -14.28 -0.16 -4.74
C ALA A 7 -13.14 -1.18 -4.62
N THR A 8 -12.38 -1.37 -5.69
CA THR A 8 -11.14 -2.15 -5.69
C THR A 8 -10.03 -1.34 -6.34
N VAL A 9 -8.87 -1.30 -5.69
CA VAL A 9 -7.68 -0.61 -6.20
C VAL A 9 -6.74 -1.66 -6.80
N HIS A 10 -6.26 -1.39 -8.01
CA HIS A 10 -5.32 -2.26 -8.73
C HIS A 10 -3.99 -1.54 -8.97
N THR A 11 -2.88 -2.25 -8.72
CA THR A 11 -1.54 -1.78 -9.07
C THR A 11 -1.25 -2.09 -10.54
N ASN A 12 -1.01 -1.06 -11.34
CA ASN A 12 -0.67 -1.20 -12.75
C ASN A 12 0.83 -0.93 -12.98
N VAL A 13 1.42 -1.66 -13.92
CA VAL A 13 2.81 -1.43 -14.39
C VAL A 13 2.83 -1.28 -15.90
N ARG A 14 3.84 -0.60 -16.43
CA ARG A 14 4.05 -0.53 -17.89
C ARG A 14 4.31 -1.91 -18.47
N GLN A 15 3.97 -2.10 -19.74
CA GLN A 15 4.27 -3.33 -20.47
C GLN A 15 5.78 -3.65 -20.38
N GLY A 16 6.10 -4.94 -20.19
CA GLY A 16 7.48 -5.44 -20.07
C GLY A 16 8.12 -5.28 -18.68
N TYR A 17 7.56 -4.44 -17.79
CA TYR A 17 8.20 -4.10 -16.51
C TYR A 17 8.50 -5.32 -15.63
N MET A 18 7.57 -6.27 -15.55
CA MET A 18 7.73 -7.49 -14.74
C MET A 18 8.89 -8.38 -15.22
N THR A 19 9.19 -8.33 -16.51
CA THR A 19 10.31 -9.08 -17.12
C THR A 19 11.63 -8.32 -16.97
N GLU A 20 11.60 -7.01 -17.14
CA GLU A 20 12.80 -6.16 -17.02
C GLU A 20 13.27 -6.01 -15.57
N CYS A 21 12.34 -6.04 -14.61
CA CYS A 21 12.62 -5.85 -13.19
C CYS A 21 11.98 -6.98 -12.35
N PRO A 22 12.50 -8.22 -12.42
CA PRO A 22 11.82 -9.39 -11.85
C PRO A 22 11.66 -9.32 -10.32
N ASN A 23 12.63 -8.77 -9.59
CA ASN A 23 12.52 -8.59 -8.13
C ASN A 23 11.44 -7.57 -7.75
N ALA A 24 11.46 -6.40 -8.40
CA ALA A 24 10.44 -5.37 -8.17
C ALA A 24 9.06 -5.83 -8.65
N GLY A 25 8.99 -6.60 -9.75
CA GLY A 25 7.76 -7.21 -10.22
C GLY A 25 7.19 -8.20 -9.22
N LYS A 26 8.04 -9.04 -8.60
CA LYS A 26 7.58 -9.96 -7.55
C LYS A 26 7.00 -9.21 -6.35
N PHE A 27 7.69 -8.17 -5.89
CA PHE A 27 7.20 -7.27 -4.84
C PHE A 27 5.84 -6.65 -5.21
N ILE A 28 5.72 -6.04 -6.39
CA ILE A 28 4.47 -5.40 -6.84
C ILE A 28 3.31 -6.41 -6.93
N ALA A 29 3.57 -7.64 -7.35
CA ALA A 29 2.55 -8.69 -7.45
C ALA A 29 2.04 -9.15 -6.07
N ASN A 30 2.88 -9.03 -5.05
CA ASN A 30 2.58 -9.38 -3.67
C ASN A 30 2.02 -8.19 -2.88
N LEU A 31 2.30 -6.96 -3.32
CA LEU A 31 1.92 -5.71 -2.66
C LEU A 31 0.40 -5.57 -2.57
N LYS A 32 -0.12 -5.73 -1.35
CA LYS A 32 -1.54 -5.59 -1.01
C LYS A 32 -1.69 -4.77 0.26
N PHE A 33 -2.65 -3.88 0.21
CA PHE A 33 -3.10 -3.05 1.32
C PHE A 33 -4.52 -3.47 1.68
N ASP A 34 -4.88 -3.29 2.93
CA ASP A 34 -6.26 -3.41 3.41
C ASP A 34 -6.74 -2.05 3.96
N LEU A 35 -8.04 -1.98 4.24
CA LEU A 35 -8.68 -0.73 4.68
C LEU A 35 -8.24 -0.31 6.07
N ASP A 36 -7.85 -1.24 6.94
CA ASP A 36 -7.41 -0.93 8.29
C ASP A 36 -6.04 -0.24 8.24
N MET A 37 -5.10 -0.79 7.46
CA MET A 37 -3.81 -0.18 7.18
C MET A 37 -3.95 1.21 6.55
N GLU A 38 -4.81 1.38 5.55
CA GLU A 38 -5.08 2.68 4.93
C GLU A 38 -5.66 3.68 5.95
N GLY A 39 -6.66 3.25 6.71
CA GLY A 39 -7.36 4.11 7.68
C GLY A 39 -6.42 4.64 8.78
N GLU A 40 -5.57 3.78 9.33
CA GLU A 40 -4.60 4.15 10.36
C GLU A 40 -3.59 5.19 9.86
N MET A 41 -2.99 4.97 8.67
CA MET A 41 -2.06 5.93 8.10
C MET A 41 -2.75 7.23 7.68
N MET A 42 -3.95 7.16 7.11
CA MET A 42 -4.69 8.35 6.70
C MET A 42 -5.11 9.23 7.88
N ASP A 43 -5.46 8.65 9.03
CA ASP A 43 -5.75 9.42 10.25
C ASP A 43 -4.53 10.26 10.69
N GLY A 44 -3.31 9.69 10.64
CA GLY A 44 -2.07 10.41 10.92
C GLY A 44 -1.81 11.56 9.95
N ILE A 45 -2.02 11.32 8.64
CA ILE A 45 -1.85 12.34 7.60
C ILE A 45 -2.86 13.48 7.77
N LEU A 46 -4.13 13.16 8.01
CA LEU A 46 -5.20 14.15 8.19
C LEU A 46 -5.03 15.00 9.45
N LYS A 47 -4.30 14.49 10.46
CA LYS A 47 -3.88 15.23 11.65
C LYS A 47 -2.65 16.14 11.42
N GLY A 48 -2.15 16.21 10.19
CA GLY A 48 -1.03 17.07 9.80
C GLY A 48 0.33 16.37 9.75
N GLY A 49 0.37 15.04 9.85
CA GLY A 49 1.60 14.27 9.66
C GLY A 49 2.07 14.29 8.20
N ASP A 50 3.39 14.33 8.00
CA ASP A 50 3.99 14.10 6.68
C ASP A 50 3.78 12.62 6.27
N ALA A 51 3.32 12.40 5.04
CA ALA A 51 2.92 11.07 4.57
C ALA A 51 4.05 10.04 4.60
N ASN A 52 5.28 10.44 4.25
CA ASN A 52 6.43 9.52 4.28
C ASN A 52 6.80 9.15 5.72
N THR A 53 6.73 10.12 6.63
CA THR A 53 6.99 9.90 8.06
C THR A 53 5.95 8.96 8.65
N VAL A 54 4.66 9.20 8.38
CA VAL A 54 3.55 8.34 8.86
C VAL A 54 3.68 6.91 8.33
N ALA A 55 3.91 6.74 7.03
CA ALA A 55 4.09 5.40 6.44
C ALA A 55 5.32 4.68 7.01
N THR A 56 6.43 5.40 7.21
CA THR A 56 7.65 4.83 7.79
C THR A 56 7.42 4.36 9.23
N ASP A 57 6.74 5.15 10.04
CA ASP A 57 6.47 4.81 11.44
C ASP A 57 5.44 3.68 11.56
N TRP A 58 4.45 3.64 10.67
CA TRP A 58 3.52 2.52 10.57
C TRP A 58 4.27 1.22 10.23
N LEU A 59 5.13 1.21 9.21
CA LEU A 59 5.91 0.01 8.85
C LEU A 59 6.81 -0.49 10.00
N LYS A 60 7.38 0.43 10.80
CA LYS A 60 8.16 0.05 11.99
C LYS A 60 7.30 -0.57 13.09
N ALA A 61 6.07 -0.10 13.25
CA ALA A 61 5.13 -0.63 14.23
C ALA A 61 4.48 -1.95 13.77
N HIS A 62 4.41 -2.19 12.46
CA HIS A 62 3.80 -3.36 11.83
C HIS A 62 4.81 -4.14 10.95
N PRO A 63 5.89 -4.69 11.53
CA PRO A 63 6.95 -5.34 10.76
C PRO A 63 6.48 -6.59 9.99
N ASP A 64 5.40 -7.22 10.43
CA ASP A 64 4.85 -8.40 9.75
C ASP A 64 4.12 -8.04 8.44
N ALA A 65 3.68 -6.78 8.28
CA ALA A 65 2.92 -6.33 7.12
C ALA A 65 3.72 -6.45 5.81
N ILE A 66 5.06 -6.35 5.87
CA ILE A 66 5.93 -6.47 4.70
C ILE A 66 6.32 -7.91 4.39
N THR A 67 6.13 -8.86 5.31
CA THR A 67 6.48 -10.26 5.10
C THR A 67 5.78 -10.90 3.91
N PRO A 68 4.48 -10.64 3.64
CA PRO A 68 3.82 -11.16 2.44
C PRO A 68 4.19 -10.41 1.14
N TRP A 69 4.84 -9.24 1.21
CA TRP A 69 5.24 -8.43 0.05
C TRP A 69 6.54 -8.95 -0.59
#